data_AF-A0AA36J3T8-F1
#
_entry.id   AF-A0AA36J3T8-F1
#
_cell.length_a   1.000
_cell.length_b   1.000
_cell.length_c   1.000
_cell.angle_alpha   90.00
_cell.angle_beta   90.00
_cell.angle_gamma   90.00
#
_symmetry.space_group_name_H-M   'P 1'
#
loop_
_entity.id
_entity.type
_entity.pdbx_description
1 polymer ?
#
loop_
_entity_poly.entity_id
_entity_poly.type
_entity_poly.pdbx_seq_one_letter_code
_entity_poly.pdbx_strand_id
1 'polypeptide(L)'
;MLRAPDAFSVLGISEKGPEGTAEVKTAYKRLALRVHPDKVRNCDPDDAKAAFARLDAAARIVEALCEHNADICRELRRVLRFDPFTVKGACQLLQVEQDADDSQVSKAKDDLKQKLAKAQLLEALSEVQRGIDACITAAETLGIARQGAPGAVGERLLAEGVPVASLTALGLRDLRHIGGRLQVRTAAYRAGEEVRVALCSGATAELPLQHLEEPANLCLWQPKAAALQWASQALTLPGRQDSSAASICICIREREDDEVEEERAPKRQRGVSGPRSVRLRHLLLRCAEPGKPLPEDPMARRRKVQTTRTPTEAEGELVALLRGLLSEPETGDEDNRMAFRRLCQLRSECSSAEGAGQLCGDLGWVSRGQSEPSFEQAAFSLRKGEFSDVTTTSRGVHLIQRIA
;
A
#
# COMPACT_ATOMS: atom_id res chain seq x y z
N MET A 1 6.11 -0.42 22.81
CA MET A 1 6.95 -1.41 22.11
C MET A 1 6.51 -1.61 20.67
N LEU A 2 5.23 -1.95 20.43
CA LEU A 2 4.67 -2.08 19.08
C LEU A 2 4.81 -0.81 18.24
N ARG A 3 4.72 0.37 18.86
CA ARG A 3 4.88 1.69 18.21
C ARG A 3 6.33 2.20 18.13
N ALA A 4 7.32 1.43 18.59
CA ALA A 4 8.71 1.90 18.54
C ALA A 4 9.20 1.96 17.09
N PRO A 5 9.84 3.05 16.64
CA PRO A 5 10.16 3.26 15.22
C PRO A 5 11.23 2.31 14.68
N ASP A 6 12.12 1.81 15.55
CA ASP A 6 13.26 0.99 15.17
C ASP A 6 13.62 -0.06 16.24
N ALA A 7 14.45 -1.03 15.85
CA ALA A 7 14.90 -2.12 16.73
C ALA A 7 15.62 -1.64 18.00
N PHE A 8 16.40 -0.55 17.93
CA PHE A 8 17.10 -0.01 19.10
C PHE A 8 16.12 0.63 20.09
N SER A 9 15.12 1.34 19.57
CA SER A 9 14.03 1.94 20.35
C SER A 9 13.12 0.88 20.98
N VAL A 10 12.94 -0.28 20.33
CA VAL A 10 12.26 -1.45 20.93
C VAL A 10 13.01 -1.95 22.17
N LEU A 11 14.33 -2.08 22.08
CA LEU A 11 15.20 -2.56 23.16
C LEU A 11 15.50 -1.49 24.23
N GLY A 12 15.25 -0.22 23.94
CA GLY A 12 15.59 0.90 24.82
C GLY A 12 17.10 1.05 24.99
N ILE A 13 17.87 0.83 23.92
CA ILE A 13 19.33 0.98 23.92
C ILE A 13 19.70 2.46 24.04
N SER A 14 20.79 2.72 24.77
CA SER A 14 21.29 4.06 25.06
C SER A 14 21.65 4.85 23.79
N GLU A 15 21.84 6.16 23.97
CA GLU A 15 22.16 7.08 22.87
C GLU A 15 23.50 6.80 22.21
N LYS A 16 24.44 6.16 22.93
CA LYS A 16 25.77 5.83 22.42
C LYS A 16 25.78 4.55 21.58
N GLY A 17 24.63 3.89 21.46
CA GLY A 17 24.52 2.54 20.93
C GLY A 17 24.97 1.49 21.94
N PRO A 18 24.84 0.21 21.59
CA PRO A 18 25.19 -0.87 22.49
C PRO A 18 26.72 -0.98 22.65
N GLU A 19 27.21 -1.08 23.88
CA GLU A 19 28.63 -1.34 24.17
C GLU A 19 29.06 -2.76 23.80
N GLY A 20 28.09 -3.66 23.61
CA GLY A 20 28.27 -5.01 23.11
C GLY A 20 26.98 -5.83 23.18
N THR A 21 27.05 -7.10 22.77
CA THR A 21 25.89 -8.03 22.79
C THR A 21 25.37 -8.29 24.19
N ALA A 22 26.19 -8.13 25.23
CA ALA A 22 25.79 -8.29 26.63
C ALA A 22 24.72 -7.26 27.06
N GLU A 23 24.83 -6.01 26.59
CA GLU A 23 23.83 -4.97 26.87
C GLU A 23 22.49 -5.30 26.21
N VAL A 24 22.52 -5.79 24.97
CA VAL A 24 21.33 -6.21 24.22
C VAL A 24 20.63 -7.38 24.93
N LYS A 25 21.37 -8.41 25.33
CA LYS A 25 20.84 -9.56 26.07
C LYS A 25 20.22 -9.15 27.41
N THR A 26 20.85 -8.19 28.10
CA THR A 26 20.33 -7.66 29.36
C THR A 26 19.04 -6.87 29.14
N ALA A 27 19.00 -6.02 28.12
CA ALA A 27 17.81 -5.27 27.74
C ALA A 27 16.65 -6.20 27.34
N TYR A 28 16.94 -7.24 26.53
CA TYR A 28 15.99 -8.26 26.15
C TYR A 28 15.41 -8.98 27.36
N LYS A 29 16.24 -9.52 28.27
CA LYS A 29 15.77 -10.22 29.48
C LYS A 29 14.86 -9.34 30.34
N ARG A 30 15.23 -8.06 30.52
CA ARG A 30 14.43 -7.09 31.28
C ARG A 30 13.06 -6.83 30.63
N LEU A 31 13.03 -6.67 29.31
CA LEU A 31 11.80 -6.35 28.58
C LEU A 31 10.92 -7.57 28.34
N ALA A 32 11.50 -8.75 28.12
CA ALA A 32 10.80 -10.01 27.91
C ALA A 32 9.87 -10.32 29.07
N LEU A 33 10.31 -10.10 30.32
CA LEU A 33 9.47 -10.28 31.51
C LEU A 33 8.23 -9.38 31.53
N ARG A 34 8.26 -8.23 30.84
CA ARG A 34 7.17 -7.26 30.80
C ARG A 34 6.18 -7.49 29.66
N VAL A 35 6.58 -8.23 28.61
CA VAL A 35 5.77 -8.44 27.40
C VAL A 35 5.49 -9.93 27.13
N HIS A 36 5.96 -10.84 27.98
CA HIS A 36 5.71 -12.27 27.83
C HIS A 36 4.21 -12.58 27.91
N PRO A 37 3.62 -13.30 26.92
CA PRO A 37 2.18 -13.59 26.87
C PRO A 37 1.63 -14.17 28.17
N ASP A 38 2.33 -15.14 28.77
CA ASP A 38 1.88 -15.80 30.00
C ASP A 38 1.97 -14.93 31.27
N LYS A 39 2.74 -13.84 31.25
CA LYS A 39 2.99 -13.00 32.42
C LYS A 39 2.16 -11.72 32.44
N VAL A 40 1.66 -11.28 31.29
CA VAL A 40 0.87 -10.05 31.19
C VAL A 40 -0.62 -10.38 31.22
N ARG A 41 -1.28 -10.05 32.33
CA ARG A 41 -2.71 -10.35 32.54
C ARG A 41 -3.67 -9.23 32.15
N ASN A 42 -3.15 -8.01 31.93
CA ASN A 42 -3.93 -6.79 31.71
C ASN A 42 -3.83 -6.26 30.27
N CYS A 43 -3.57 -7.12 29.29
CA CYS A 43 -3.57 -6.74 27.88
C CYS A 43 -4.21 -7.82 27.02
N ASP A 44 -4.54 -7.44 25.79
CA ASP A 44 -4.92 -8.40 24.74
C ASP A 44 -3.79 -9.44 24.57
N PRO A 45 -4.09 -10.75 24.66
CA PRO A 45 -3.11 -11.82 24.47
C PRO A 45 -2.35 -11.70 23.14
N ASP A 46 -3.00 -11.22 22.07
CA ASP A 46 -2.37 -11.09 20.76
C ASP A 46 -1.41 -9.89 20.70
N ASP A 47 -1.71 -8.81 21.42
CA ASP A 47 -0.77 -7.69 21.60
C ASP A 47 0.48 -8.11 22.36
N ALA A 48 0.33 -8.96 23.40
CA ALA A 48 1.47 -9.49 24.14
C ALA A 48 2.35 -10.36 23.24
N LYS A 49 1.76 -11.27 22.46
CA LYS A 49 2.48 -12.11 21.50
C LYS A 49 3.21 -11.26 20.46
N ALA A 50 2.53 -10.28 19.85
CA ALA A 50 3.11 -9.40 18.85
C ALA A 50 4.25 -8.55 19.44
N ALA A 51 4.09 -8.03 20.67
CA ALA A 51 5.12 -7.27 21.35
C ALA A 51 6.35 -8.13 21.68
N PHE A 52 6.13 -9.38 22.11
CA PHE A 52 7.19 -10.34 22.38
C PHE A 52 7.94 -10.74 21.10
N ALA A 53 7.22 -11.05 20.02
CA ALA A 53 7.82 -11.35 18.72
C ALA A 53 8.64 -10.17 18.17
N ARG A 54 8.12 -8.94 18.30
CA ARG A 54 8.84 -7.72 17.92
C ARG A 54 10.11 -7.51 18.77
N LEU A 55 10.04 -7.77 20.07
CA LEU A 55 11.20 -7.71 20.95
C LEU A 55 12.28 -8.71 20.54
N ASP A 56 11.88 -9.94 20.23
CA ASP A 56 12.78 -11.02 19.82
C ASP A 56 13.47 -10.69 18.50
N ALA A 57 12.70 -10.25 17.49
CA ALA A 57 13.25 -9.78 16.23
C ALA A 57 14.23 -8.61 16.42
N ALA A 58 13.88 -7.63 17.26
CA ALA A 58 14.76 -6.48 17.53
C ALA A 58 16.07 -6.90 18.21
N ALA A 59 16.03 -7.80 19.20
CA ALA A 59 17.22 -8.35 19.84
C ALA A 59 18.13 -9.04 18.83
N ARG A 60 17.58 -9.93 17.99
CA ARG A 60 18.33 -10.62 16.95
C ARG A 60 19.01 -9.66 15.98
N ILE A 61 18.29 -8.64 15.50
CA ILE A 61 18.84 -7.65 14.57
C ILE A 61 20.02 -6.90 15.19
N VAL A 62 19.86 -6.37 16.41
CA VAL A 62 20.90 -5.56 17.05
C VAL A 62 22.09 -6.42 17.48
N GLU A 63 21.86 -7.65 17.94
CA GLU A 63 22.94 -8.61 18.24
C GLU A 63 23.76 -8.94 16.99
N ALA A 64 23.10 -9.27 15.87
CA ALA A 64 23.78 -9.58 14.62
C ALA A 64 24.59 -8.39 14.09
N LEU A 65 24.07 -7.16 14.22
CA LEU A 65 24.82 -5.94 13.88
C LEU A 65 26.04 -5.74 14.78
N CYS A 66 25.91 -5.97 16.09
CA CYS A 66 27.02 -5.87 17.03
C CYS A 66 28.13 -6.89 16.74
N GLU A 67 27.76 -8.13 16.44
CA GLU A 67 28.71 -9.21 16.15
C GLU A 67 29.44 -9.00 14.82
N HIS A 68 28.73 -8.48 13.82
CA HIS A 68 29.31 -8.21 12.52
C HIS A 68 30.21 -6.96 12.52
N ASN A 69 29.69 -5.83 12.99
CA ASN A 69 30.44 -4.57 13.05
C ASN A 69 29.84 -3.61 14.09
N ALA A 70 30.47 -3.58 15.27
CA ALA A 70 30.04 -2.72 16.38
C ALA A 70 30.06 -1.22 16.03
N ASP A 71 30.96 -0.77 15.15
CA ASP A 71 31.03 0.63 14.73
C ASP A 71 29.86 1.02 13.84
N ILE A 72 29.48 0.16 12.89
CA ILE A 72 28.29 0.37 12.06
C ILE A 72 27.02 0.31 12.93
N CYS A 73 26.95 -0.60 13.89
CA CYS A 73 25.82 -0.69 14.83
C CYS A 73 25.62 0.63 15.61
N ARG A 74 26.70 1.18 16.17
CA ARG A 74 26.68 2.48 16.87
C ARG A 74 26.33 3.64 15.94
N GLU A 75 26.89 3.65 14.73
CA GLU A 75 26.58 4.67 13.72
C GLU A 75 25.11 4.64 13.30
N LEU A 76 24.57 3.44 13.07
CA LEU A 76 23.17 3.27 12.69
C LEU A 76 22.23 3.74 13.81
N ARG A 77 22.54 3.41 15.08
CA ARG A 77 21.79 3.94 16.23
C ARG A 77 21.84 5.47 16.26
N ARG A 78 23.00 6.07 16.03
CA ARG A 78 23.16 7.53 16.00
C ARG A 78 22.27 8.15 14.91
N VAL A 79 22.30 7.60 13.70
CA VAL A 79 21.51 8.10 12.56
C VAL A 79 20.02 8.00 12.85
N LEU A 80 19.53 6.84 13.31
CA LEU A 80 18.12 6.60 13.57
C LEU A 80 17.55 7.37 14.78
N ARG A 81 18.41 7.98 15.60
CA ARG A 81 17.99 8.82 16.73
C ARG A 81 17.46 10.18 16.28
N PHE A 82 18.02 10.73 15.20
CA PHE A 82 17.70 12.09 14.78
C PHE A 82 16.57 12.10 13.76
N ASP A 83 15.76 13.16 13.83
CA ASP A 83 14.64 13.36 12.91
C ASP A 83 15.16 13.96 11.59
N PRO A 84 15.10 13.23 10.45
CA PRO A 84 15.60 13.74 9.18
C PRO A 84 14.71 14.83 8.56
N PHE A 85 13.50 15.09 9.11
CA PHE A 85 12.53 16.04 8.56
C PHE A 85 12.65 17.46 9.12
N THR A 86 13.50 17.67 10.12
CA THR A 86 13.78 18.98 10.73
C THR A 86 15.16 19.47 10.32
N VAL A 87 15.37 20.78 10.18
CA VAL A 87 16.71 21.30 9.82
C VAL A 87 17.72 20.92 10.90
N LYS A 88 17.36 21.11 12.17
CA LYS A 88 18.21 20.76 13.32
C LYS A 88 18.55 19.26 13.35
N GLY A 89 17.56 18.40 13.15
CA GLY A 89 17.76 16.94 13.16
C GLY A 89 18.55 16.47 11.95
N ALA A 90 18.31 17.03 10.76
CA ALA A 90 19.07 16.73 9.55
C ALA A 90 20.55 17.13 9.67
N CYS A 91 20.84 18.32 10.24
CA CYS A 91 22.20 18.77 10.56
C CYS A 91 22.90 17.79 11.52
N GLN A 92 22.23 17.39 12.61
CA GLN A 92 22.78 16.44 13.58
C GLN A 92 22.98 15.03 13.02
N LEU A 93 22.09 14.59 12.13
CA LEU A 93 22.17 13.29 11.46
C LEU A 93 23.37 13.25 10.51
N LEU A 94 23.49 14.24 9.62
CA LEU A 94 24.57 14.32 8.63
C LEU A 94 25.89 14.89 9.20
N GLN A 95 25.89 15.39 10.43
CA GLN A 95 27.04 16.05 11.06
C GLN A 95 27.55 17.26 10.25
N VAL A 96 26.62 18.08 9.79
CA VAL A 96 26.89 19.30 9.03
C VAL A 96 26.32 20.51 9.74
N GLU A 97 26.98 21.64 9.60
CA GLU A 97 26.46 22.93 10.07
C GLU A 97 25.23 23.35 9.24
N GLN A 98 24.41 24.23 9.81
CA GLN A 98 23.17 24.69 9.16
C GLN A 98 23.43 25.48 7.87
N ASP A 99 24.57 26.17 7.80
CA ASP A 99 25.04 26.96 6.67
C ASP A 99 25.95 26.18 5.70
N ALA A 100 26.07 24.86 5.88
CA ALA A 100 26.82 24.02 4.95
C ALA A 100 26.34 24.23 3.50
N ASP A 101 27.17 23.95 2.51
CA ASP A 101 26.78 24.00 1.09
C ASP A 101 26.21 22.65 0.60
N ASP A 102 25.71 22.61 -0.64
CA ASP A 102 25.13 21.39 -1.24
C ASP A 102 26.18 20.30 -1.47
N SER A 103 27.43 20.68 -1.71
CA SER A 103 28.55 19.75 -1.90
C SER A 103 28.91 19.05 -0.59
N GLN A 104 28.99 19.81 0.50
CA GLN A 104 29.23 19.32 1.86
C GLN A 104 28.12 18.38 2.31
N VAL A 105 26.85 18.73 2.06
CA VAL A 105 25.70 17.87 2.39
C VAL A 105 25.68 16.61 1.55
N SER A 106 25.90 16.70 0.23
CA SER A 106 25.92 15.50 -0.61
C SER A 106 27.05 14.56 -0.23
N LYS A 107 28.24 15.11 0.05
CA LYS A 107 29.39 14.33 0.51
C LYS A 107 29.09 13.62 1.84
N ALA A 108 28.58 14.35 2.85
CA ALA A 108 28.23 13.75 4.14
C ALA A 108 27.17 12.62 4.00
N LYS A 109 26.16 12.84 3.15
CA LYS A 109 25.13 11.84 2.81
C LYS A 109 25.75 10.60 2.16
N ASP A 110 26.60 10.79 1.15
CA ASP A 110 27.21 9.69 0.40
C ASP A 110 28.20 8.89 1.27
N ASP A 111 29.00 9.57 2.11
CA ASP A 111 29.92 8.95 3.06
C ASP A 111 29.17 8.09 4.09
N LEU A 112 28.09 8.61 4.69
CA LEU A 112 27.25 7.85 5.63
C LEU A 112 26.53 6.69 4.96
N LYS A 113 25.96 6.90 3.78
CA LYS A 113 25.29 5.85 3.00
C LYS A 113 26.26 4.71 2.68
N GLN A 114 27.46 5.01 2.23
CA GLN A 114 28.49 4.00 1.96
C GLN A 114 28.92 3.29 3.24
N LYS A 115 29.07 4.00 4.36
CA LYS A 115 29.41 3.40 5.66
C LYS A 115 28.34 2.42 6.13
N LEU A 116 27.05 2.77 6.04
CA LEU A 116 25.94 1.90 6.41
C LEU A 116 25.78 0.71 5.45
N ALA A 117 25.96 0.93 4.14
CA ALA A 117 25.86 -0.13 3.13
C ALA A 117 26.92 -1.24 3.30
N LYS A 118 28.03 -0.98 3.98
CA LYS A 118 29.07 -1.99 4.30
C LYS A 118 28.58 -3.07 5.27
N ALA A 119 27.47 -2.89 5.96
CA ALA A 119 26.93 -3.90 6.87
C ALA A 119 26.60 -5.22 6.16
N GLN A 120 26.08 -5.16 4.92
CA GLN A 120 25.73 -6.30 4.05
C GLN A 120 25.08 -7.51 4.77
N LEU A 121 24.30 -7.27 5.83
CA LEU A 121 23.80 -8.31 6.73
C LEU A 121 22.31 -8.53 6.52
N LEU A 122 21.95 -9.72 6.02
CA LEU A 122 20.57 -10.04 5.60
C LEU A 122 19.55 -9.81 6.72
N GLU A 123 19.90 -10.17 7.96
CA GLU A 123 19.01 -10.06 9.12
C GLU A 123 18.72 -8.60 9.51
N ALA A 124 19.63 -7.67 9.20
CA ALA A 124 19.54 -6.26 9.58
C ALA A 124 19.25 -5.32 8.40
N LEU A 125 18.96 -5.87 7.21
CA LEU A 125 18.76 -5.09 5.98
C LEU A 125 17.70 -4.00 6.14
N SER A 126 16.61 -4.29 6.84
CA SER A 126 15.51 -3.35 7.06
C SER A 126 15.94 -2.13 7.87
N GLU A 127 16.71 -2.33 8.94
CA GLU A 127 17.22 -1.24 9.80
C GLU A 127 18.31 -0.44 9.07
N VAL A 128 19.21 -1.12 8.36
CA VAL A 128 20.25 -0.47 7.55
C VAL A 128 19.63 0.39 6.45
N GLN A 129 18.63 -0.13 5.74
CA GLN A 129 17.91 0.62 4.71
C GLN A 129 17.20 1.83 5.30
N ARG A 130 16.57 1.69 6.48
CA ARG A 130 15.94 2.82 7.19
C ARG A 130 16.96 3.92 7.50
N GLY A 131 18.17 3.56 7.93
CA GLY A 131 19.25 4.53 8.16
C GLY A 131 19.69 5.23 6.88
N ILE A 132 19.81 4.50 5.77
CA ILE A 132 20.14 5.06 4.45
C ILE A 132 19.06 6.05 3.98
N ASP A 133 17.78 5.67 4.12
CA ASP A 133 16.65 6.51 3.74
C ASP A 133 16.59 7.79 4.59
N ALA A 134 16.94 7.71 5.87
CA ALA A 134 17.06 8.86 6.76
C ALA A 134 18.16 9.83 6.29
N CYS A 135 19.33 9.33 5.86
CA CYS A 135 20.39 10.16 5.29
C CYS A 135 19.94 10.90 4.01
N ILE A 136 19.22 10.21 3.12
CA ILE A 136 18.69 10.82 1.88
C ILE A 136 17.70 11.95 2.23
N THR A 137 16.77 11.65 3.13
CA THR A 137 15.74 12.61 3.59
C THR A 137 16.34 13.83 4.27
N ALA A 138 17.37 13.64 5.08
CA ALA A 138 18.07 14.74 5.74
C ALA A 138 18.73 15.67 4.73
N ALA A 139 19.38 15.12 3.69
CA ALA A 139 20.01 15.92 2.65
C ALA A 139 18.98 16.73 1.84
N GLU A 140 17.85 16.12 1.50
CA GLU A 140 16.73 16.79 0.83
C GLU A 140 16.16 17.92 1.70
N THR A 141 15.99 17.68 3.00
CA THR A 141 15.47 18.65 3.96
C THR A 141 16.35 19.90 4.04
N LEU A 142 17.68 19.72 4.10
CA LEU A 142 18.63 20.84 4.09
C LEU A 142 18.62 21.59 2.76
N GLY A 143 18.53 20.87 1.64
CA GLY A 143 18.42 21.50 0.31
C GLY A 143 17.17 22.38 0.17
N ILE A 144 16.03 21.92 0.68
CA ILE A 144 14.77 22.69 0.67
C ILE A 144 14.88 23.93 1.56
N ALA A 145 15.48 23.80 2.75
CA ALA A 145 15.64 24.92 3.67
C ALA A 145 16.46 26.08 3.07
N ARG A 146 17.47 25.77 2.24
CA ARG A 146 18.32 26.77 1.56
C ARG A 146 17.60 27.53 0.45
N GLN A 147 16.61 26.93 -0.19
CA GLN A 147 15.87 27.53 -1.31
C GLN A 147 14.84 28.59 -0.85
N GLY A 148 14.79 28.94 0.44
CA GLY A 148 13.87 29.94 0.97
C GLY A 148 12.40 29.52 0.93
N ALA A 149 12.12 28.23 0.73
CA ALA A 149 10.78 27.67 0.88
C ALA A 149 10.30 27.83 2.33
N PRO A 150 8.99 28.04 2.59
CA PRO A 150 8.46 28.29 3.92
C PRO A 150 8.71 27.10 4.86
N GLY A 151 9.84 27.10 5.57
CA GLY A 151 10.28 26.03 6.49
C GLY A 151 10.44 24.64 5.83
N ALA A 152 11.30 23.80 6.39
CA ALA A 152 11.19 22.36 6.11
C ALA A 152 9.77 21.91 6.47
N VAL A 153 9.13 21.08 5.63
CA VAL A 153 7.74 20.62 5.86
C VAL A 153 7.57 20.07 7.29
N GLY A 154 8.58 19.36 7.82
CA GLY A 154 8.58 18.88 9.20
C GLY A 154 8.48 19.98 10.26
N GLU A 155 9.11 21.14 10.09
CA GLU A 155 9.04 22.25 11.05
C GLU A 155 7.67 22.91 11.07
N ARG A 156 7.02 23.06 9.90
CA ARG A 156 5.64 23.53 9.82
C ARG A 156 4.68 22.55 10.49
N LEU A 157 4.86 21.26 10.24
CA LEU A 157 4.03 20.23 10.86
C LEU A 157 4.23 20.19 12.38
N LEU A 158 5.45 20.35 12.88
CA LEU A 158 5.73 20.48 14.32
C LEU A 158 5.06 21.72 14.93
N ALA A 159 5.08 22.85 14.22
CA ALA A 159 4.42 24.07 14.67
C ALA A 159 2.89 23.91 14.78
N GLU A 160 2.30 23.08 13.91
CA GLU A 160 0.87 22.70 13.95
C GLU A 160 0.57 21.55 14.94
N GLY A 161 1.56 21.13 15.75
CA GLY A 161 1.37 20.13 16.80
C GLY A 161 1.44 18.66 16.34
N VAL A 162 1.95 18.39 15.13
CA VAL A 162 2.17 17.02 14.65
C VAL A 162 3.40 16.44 15.37
N PRO A 163 3.27 15.31 16.08
CA PRO A 163 4.41 14.71 16.77
C PRO A 163 5.44 14.16 15.77
N VAL A 164 6.73 14.26 16.12
CA VAL A 164 7.87 13.77 15.31
C VAL A 164 7.68 12.31 14.86
N ALA A 165 7.15 11.45 15.72
CA ALA A 165 6.90 10.04 15.39
C ALA A 165 5.87 9.83 14.26
N SER A 166 5.03 10.83 13.97
CA SER A 166 4.08 10.81 12.85
C SER A 166 4.72 11.28 11.54
N LEU A 167 5.85 12.01 11.58
CA LEU A 167 6.55 12.52 10.40
C LEU A 167 7.24 11.40 9.59
N THR A 168 7.54 10.27 10.24
CA THR A 168 8.09 9.08 9.59
C THR A 168 7.07 8.26 8.81
N ALA A 169 5.79 8.68 8.78
CA ALA A 169 4.76 8.02 7.99
C ALA A 169 4.97 8.25 6.48
N LEU A 170 4.80 7.19 5.70
CA LEU A 170 4.84 7.23 4.23
C LEU A 170 3.88 8.32 3.70
N GLY A 171 4.37 9.21 2.83
CA GLY A 171 3.55 10.20 2.12
C GLY A 171 3.62 11.64 2.64
N LEU A 172 4.21 11.91 3.81
CA LEU A 172 4.39 13.30 4.28
C LEU A 172 5.50 14.07 3.52
N ARG A 173 6.33 13.38 2.74
CA ARG A 173 7.38 13.97 1.88
C ARG A 173 6.81 14.84 0.75
N ASP A 174 5.57 14.61 0.32
CA ASP A 174 5.00 15.27 -0.86
C ASP A 174 4.10 16.47 -0.55
N LEU A 175 3.94 16.83 0.73
CA LEU A 175 3.14 17.97 1.16
C LEU A 175 3.87 19.31 1.03
N ARG A 176 4.55 19.54 -0.11
CA ARG A 176 5.46 20.68 -0.32
C ARG A 176 4.75 22.04 -0.39
N HIS A 177 3.44 22.07 -0.70
CA HIS A 177 2.66 23.30 -0.90
C HIS A 177 1.24 23.24 -0.32
N ILE A 178 1.10 23.07 1.00
CA ILE A 178 -0.21 23.25 1.63
C ILE A 178 -0.41 24.75 1.94
N GLY A 179 -1.33 25.39 1.23
CA GLY A 179 -1.83 26.75 1.52
C GLY A 179 -3.06 26.78 2.44
N GLY A 180 -3.56 25.61 2.85
CA GLY A 180 -4.69 25.46 3.78
C GLY A 180 -4.25 25.13 5.20
N ARG A 181 -5.17 25.32 6.18
CA ARG A 181 -4.96 24.86 7.55
C ARG A 181 -5.00 23.32 7.57
N LEU A 182 -3.84 22.68 7.74
CA LEU A 182 -3.74 21.23 7.74
C LEU A 182 -4.33 20.65 9.04
N GLN A 183 -5.31 19.76 8.94
CA GLN A 183 -5.77 18.97 10.08
C GLN A 183 -5.19 17.57 9.99
N VAL A 184 -4.17 17.29 10.81
CA VAL A 184 -3.55 15.96 10.86
C VAL A 184 -4.27 15.07 11.87
N ARG A 185 -4.74 13.90 11.42
CA ARG A 185 -5.22 12.83 12.29
C ARG A 185 -4.34 11.60 12.06
N THR A 186 -3.68 11.13 13.10
CA THR A 186 -2.84 9.93 13.03
C THR A 186 -3.65 8.72 13.46
N ALA A 187 -3.69 7.69 12.60
CA ALA A 187 -4.21 6.36 12.93
C ALA A 187 -3.06 5.36 12.85
N ALA A 188 -3.04 4.37 13.76
CA ALA A 188 -2.07 3.28 13.77
C ALA A 188 -2.82 1.96 13.61
N TYR A 189 -2.28 1.04 12.82
CA TYR A 189 -2.85 -0.29 12.54
C TYR A 189 -1.82 -1.38 12.85
N ARG A 190 -2.27 -2.61 13.13
CA ARG A 190 -1.38 -3.75 13.36
C ARG A 190 -1.01 -4.44 12.04
N ALA A 191 0.17 -5.02 11.97
CA ALA A 191 0.52 -5.94 10.88
C ALA A 191 -0.37 -7.18 10.99
N GLY A 192 -1.02 -7.58 9.89
CA GLY A 192 -2.04 -8.64 9.86
C GLY A 192 -3.48 -8.14 9.91
N GLU A 193 -3.73 -6.89 10.29
CA GLU A 193 -5.07 -6.29 10.18
C GLU A 193 -5.33 -5.81 8.75
N GLU A 194 -6.55 -6.01 8.26
CA GLU A 194 -6.99 -5.46 6.98
C GLU A 194 -7.28 -3.97 7.16
N VAL A 195 -6.58 -3.14 6.39
CA VAL A 195 -6.67 -1.67 6.52
C VAL A 195 -7.16 -1.07 5.23
N ARG A 196 -8.10 -0.13 5.37
CA ARG A 196 -8.51 0.75 4.28
C ARG A 196 -8.16 2.19 4.59
N VAL A 197 -7.53 2.85 3.63
CA VAL A 197 -7.20 4.27 3.70
C VAL A 197 -7.96 4.99 2.59
N ALA A 198 -8.80 5.95 2.97
CA ALA A 198 -9.45 6.88 2.04
C ALA A 198 -8.73 8.23 2.10
N LEU A 199 -8.23 8.70 0.96
CA LEU A 199 -7.68 10.05 0.81
C LEU A 199 -8.65 10.84 -0.07
N CYS A 200 -9.29 11.85 0.50
CA CYS A 200 -10.30 12.65 -0.18
C CYS A 200 -9.79 14.08 -0.45
N SER A 201 -10.16 14.65 -1.59
CA SER A 201 -9.81 16.00 -2.01
C SER A 201 -10.91 16.63 -2.87
N GLY A 202 -11.04 17.95 -2.79
CA GLY A 202 -12.13 18.68 -3.43
C GLY A 202 -13.47 18.19 -2.87
N ALA A 203 -14.38 17.80 -3.75
CA ALA A 203 -15.73 17.47 -3.31
C ALA A 203 -15.88 16.24 -2.41
N THR A 204 -14.98 15.29 -2.52
CA THR A 204 -15.01 14.09 -1.67
C THR A 204 -14.60 14.38 -0.23
N ALA A 205 -13.93 15.50 0.04
CA ALA A 205 -13.46 15.87 1.37
C ALA A 205 -14.59 16.28 2.32
N GLU A 206 -15.73 16.69 1.79
CA GLU A 206 -16.91 17.04 2.61
C GLU A 206 -17.94 15.91 2.67
N LEU A 207 -17.63 14.74 2.10
CA LEU A 207 -18.51 13.59 2.23
C LEU A 207 -18.64 13.19 3.71
N PRO A 208 -19.86 13.01 4.23
CA PRO A 208 -20.07 12.41 5.54
C PRO A 208 -19.43 11.01 5.61
N LEU A 209 -18.93 10.64 6.79
CA LEU A 209 -18.24 9.36 6.99
C LEU A 209 -19.10 8.15 6.54
N GLN A 210 -20.41 8.19 6.80
CA GLN A 210 -21.37 7.18 6.35
C GLN A 210 -21.35 6.93 4.83
N HIS A 211 -21.15 7.97 4.02
CA HIS A 211 -21.07 7.85 2.55
C HIS A 211 -19.72 7.30 2.10
N LEU A 212 -18.69 7.40 2.94
CA LEU A 212 -17.41 6.73 2.70
C LEU A 212 -17.48 5.25 3.09
N GLU A 213 -18.13 4.96 4.22
CA GLU A 213 -18.27 3.62 4.80
C GLU A 213 -19.11 2.67 3.94
N GLU A 214 -20.23 3.11 3.35
CA GLU A 214 -21.09 2.22 2.56
C GLU A 214 -20.36 1.61 1.35
N PRO A 215 -19.75 2.38 0.42
CA PRO A 215 -18.97 1.80 -0.69
C PRO A 215 -17.78 0.98 -0.21
N ALA A 216 -17.15 1.38 0.90
CA ALA A 216 -16.04 0.67 1.51
C ALA A 216 -16.47 -0.72 2.02
N ASN A 217 -17.58 -0.81 2.73
CA ASN A 217 -18.06 -2.07 3.31
C ASN A 217 -18.55 -3.03 2.23
N LEU A 218 -19.06 -2.49 1.12
CA LEU A 218 -19.51 -3.29 -0.01
C LEU A 218 -18.35 -3.75 -0.91
N CYS A 219 -17.53 -2.82 -1.37
CA CYS A 219 -16.39 -3.07 -2.27
C CYS A 219 -15.15 -3.42 -1.45
N LEU A 220 -15.19 -4.57 -0.77
CA LEU A 220 -14.14 -4.97 0.18
C LEU A 220 -12.74 -4.92 -0.46
N TRP A 221 -12.61 -5.43 -1.68
CA TRP A 221 -11.33 -5.58 -2.38
C TRP A 221 -11.27 -4.84 -3.71
N GLN A 222 -12.18 -3.88 -3.91
CA GLN A 222 -12.26 -3.08 -5.12
C GLN A 222 -12.08 -1.59 -4.78
N PRO A 223 -10.85 -1.19 -4.38
CA PRO A 223 -10.55 0.17 -3.95
C PRO A 223 -10.90 1.24 -4.99
N LYS A 224 -10.62 1.00 -6.28
CA LYS A 224 -10.97 1.91 -7.37
C LYS A 224 -12.49 2.03 -7.51
N ALA A 225 -13.25 0.93 -7.43
CA ALA A 225 -14.70 0.99 -7.41
C ALA A 225 -15.25 1.84 -6.25
N ALA A 226 -14.70 1.66 -5.04
CA ALA A 226 -15.08 2.48 -3.88
C ALA A 226 -14.76 3.98 -4.10
N ALA A 227 -13.55 4.29 -4.58
CA ALA A 227 -13.12 5.66 -4.86
C ALA A 227 -13.98 6.34 -5.95
N LEU A 228 -14.32 5.62 -7.01
CA LEU A 228 -15.21 6.12 -8.06
C LEU A 228 -16.62 6.40 -7.53
N GLN A 229 -17.14 5.56 -6.64
CA GLN A 229 -18.43 5.82 -5.99
C GLN A 229 -18.38 7.08 -5.12
N TRP A 230 -17.33 7.26 -4.32
CA TRP A 230 -17.16 8.49 -3.53
C TRP A 230 -17.11 9.73 -4.42
N ALA A 231 -16.31 9.70 -5.49
CA ALA A 231 -16.21 10.82 -6.42
C ALA A 231 -17.56 11.14 -7.08
N SER A 232 -18.28 10.11 -7.55
CA SER A 232 -19.60 10.29 -8.16
C SER A 232 -20.63 10.84 -7.16
N GLN A 233 -20.72 10.25 -5.96
CA GLN A 233 -21.64 10.71 -4.92
C GLN A 233 -21.37 12.16 -4.52
N ALA A 234 -20.09 12.52 -4.32
CA ALA A 234 -19.69 13.88 -3.97
C ALA A 234 -20.16 14.93 -4.99
N LEU A 235 -20.09 14.61 -6.28
CA LEU A 235 -20.53 15.50 -7.36
C LEU A 235 -22.05 15.63 -7.47
N THR A 236 -22.82 14.67 -6.92
CA THR A 236 -24.29 14.70 -6.95
C THR A 236 -24.93 15.41 -5.76
N LEU A 237 -24.15 15.86 -4.77
CA LEU A 237 -24.69 16.53 -3.59
C LEU A 237 -25.29 17.91 -3.92
N PRO A 238 -26.50 18.21 -3.43
CA PRO A 238 -27.17 19.48 -3.72
C PRO A 238 -26.41 20.66 -3.10
N GLY A 239 -26.32 21.76 -3.85
CA GLY A 239 -25.71 23.01 -3.37
C GLY A 239 -24.21 23.16 -3.61
N ARG A 240 -23.56 22.23 -4.33
CA ARG A 240 -22.15 22.35 -4.70
C ARG A 240 -21.90 23.27 -5.89
N GLN A 241 -20.80 24.02 -5.80
CA GLN A 241 -20.23 24.80 -6.90
C GLN A 241 -18.91 24.21 -7.43
N ASP A 242 -18.31 23.25 -6.72
CA ASP A 242 -17.05 22.63 -7.10
C ASP A 242 -17.21 21.67 -8.28
N SER A 243 -16.37 21.84 -9.29
CA SER A 243 -16.32 20.98 -10.47
C SER A 243 -15.36 19.79 -10.33
N SER A 244 -14.70 19.64 -9.18
CA SER A 244 -13.65 18.63 -8.98
C SER A 244 -13.91 17.75 -7.76
N ALA A 245 -13.84 16.44 -7.97
CA ALA A 245 -13.92 15.41 -6.94
C ALA A 245 -12.79 14.42 -7.18
N ALA A 246 -11.88 14.28 -6.22
CA ALA A 246 -10.79 13.32 -6.31
C ALA A 246 -10.75 12.46 -5.05
N SER A 247 -10.61 11.15 -5.20
CA SER A 247 -10.37 10.28 -4.06
C SER A 247 -9.42 9.15 -4.41
N ILE A 248 -8.72 8.66 -3.41
CA ILE A 248 -7.86 7.48 -3.49
C ILE A 248 -8.32 6.54 -2.38
N CYS A 249 -8.52 5.28 -2.72
CA CYS A 249 -8.73 4.20 -1.77
C CYS A 249 -7.54 3.25 -1.84
N ILE A 250 -6.99 2.89 -0.68
CA ILE A 250 -5.90 1.93 -0.54
C ILE A 250 -6.40 0.82 0.38
N CYS A 251 -6.43 -0.42 -0.11
CA CYS A 251 -6.69 -1.60 0.70
C CYS A 251 -5.38 -2.35 0.94
N ILE A 252 -5.09 -2.66 2.20
CA ILE A 252 -3.90 -3.41 2.63
C ILE A 252 -4.39 -4.68 3.31
N ARG A 253 -3.95 -5.84 2.84
CA ARG A 253 -4.20 -7.16 3.45
C ARG A 253 -2.95 -8.02 3.42
N GLU A 254 -2.85 -8.98 4.33
CA GLU A 254 -1.90 -10.09 4.16
C GLU A 254 -2.34 -10.98 3.01
N ARG A 255 -1.36 -11.41 2.21
CA ARG A 255 -1.62 -12.33 1.11
C ARG A 255 -1.73 -13.73 1.68
N GLU A 256 -2.95 -14.23 1.80
CA GLU A 256 -3.20 -15.66 1.94
C GLU A 256 -2.90 -16.30 0.58
N ASP A 257 -1.75 -16.98 0.48
CA ASP A 257 -1.47 -17.84 -0.67
C ASP A 257 -2.45 -19.03 -0.59
N ASP A 258 -3.13 -19.35 -1.71
CA ASP A 258 -3.91 -20.59 -1.83
C ASP A 258 -3.01 -21.74 -1.35
N GLU A 259 -3.47 -22.59 -0.41
CA GLU A 259 -2.72 -23.78 0.03
C GLU A 259 -2.35 -24.59 -1.21
N VAL A 260 -1.10 -24.47 -1.64
CA VAL A 260 -0.60 -25.22 -2.78
C VAL A 260 -0.45 -26.65 -2.26
N GLU A 261 -1.34 -27.56 -2.66
CA GLU A 261 -1.08 -28.99 -2.53
C GLU A 261 0.32 -29.25 -3.11
N GLU A 262 1.28 -29.57 -2.25
CA GLU A 262 2.68 -29.78 -2.63
C GLU A 262 2.82 -31.08 -3.44
N GLU A 263 2.44 -31.06 -4.71
CA GLU A 263 2.97 -32.01 -5.68
C GLU A 263 4.40 -31.60 -6.03
N ARG A 264 5.35 -32.38 -5.51
CA ARG A 264 6.79 -32.23 -5.67
C ARG A 264 7.19 -32.11 -7.14
N ALA A 265 7.72 -30.94 -7.53
CA ALA A 265 8.51 -30.77 -8.76
C ALA A 265 9.73 -29.83 -8.54
N PRO A 266 10.87 -30.06 -9.22
CA PRO A 266 12.17 -29.57 -8.76
C PRO A 266 12.53 -28.14 -9.21
N LYS A 267 13.36 -27.50 -8.37
CA LYS A 267 14.19 -26.28 -8.56
C LYS A 267 13.47 -24.99 -8.99
N ARG A 268 13.14 -24.18 -7.97
CA ARG A 268 12.69 -22.78 -8.01
C ARG A 268 13.64 -21.88 -8.82
N GLN A 269 13.13 -21.23 -9.86
CA GLN A 269 13.61 -19.91 -10.30
C GLN A 269 13.01 -18.85 -9.37
N ARG A 270 13.84 -17.89 -8.92
CA ARG A 270 13.38 -16.71 -8.17
C ARG A 270 12.54 -15.82 -9.09
N GLY A 271 11.25 -15.68 -8.79
CA GLY A 271 10.40 -14.65 -9.40
C GLY A 271 8.91 -15.01 -9.37
N VAL A 272 8.14 -14.25 -8.60
CA VAL A 272 6.66 -14.23 -8.48
C VAL A 272 6.04 -15.41 -7.72
N SER A 273 5.57 -15.17 -6.49
CA SER A 273 4.70 -16.13 -5.77
C SER A 273 3.25 -16.06 -6.31
N GLY A 274 2.58 -17.22 -6.39
CA GLY A 274 1.18 -17.36 -6.83
C GLY A 274 0.97 -18.42 -7.93
N PRO A 275 -0.29 -18.65 -8.36
CA PRO A 275 -0.62 -19.66 -9.37
C PRO A 275 0.01 -19.33 -10.74
N ARG A 276 0.35 -20.39 -11.50
CA ARG A 276 0.90 -20.27 -12.88
C ARG A 276 -0.18 -19.91 -13.90
N SER A 277 -1.39 -20.38 -13.68
CA SER A 277 -2.56 -20.12 -14.51
C SER A 277 -3.81 -20.02 -13.65
N VAL A 278 -4.77 -19.21 -14.08
CA VAL A 278 -6.07 -19.02 -13.42
C VAL A 278 -7.20 -19.18 -14.45
N ARG A 279 -8.36 -19.68 -14.04
CA ARG A 279 -9.54 -19.73 -14.93
C ARG A 279 -10.43 -18.54 -14.67
N LEU A 280 -10.74 -17.78 -15.71
CA LEU A 280 -11.37 -16.47 -15.58
C LEU A 280 -12.69 -16.38 -16.35
N ARG A 281 -13.64 -15.64 -15.79
CA ARG A 281 -14.76 -15.06 -16.53
C ARG A 281 -14.60 -13.56 -16.54
N HIS A 282 -14.96 -12.92 -17.65
CA HIS A 282 -14.90 -11.46 -17.73
C HIS A 282 -16.13 -10.84 -18.39
N LEU A 283 -16.33 -9.56 -18.11
CA LEU A 283 -17.28 -8.69 -18.76
C LEU A 283 -16.51 -7.47 -19.26
N LEU A 284 -16.37 -7.35 -20.58
CA LEU A 284 -15.79 -6.18 -21.25
C LEU A 284 -16.87 -5.20 -21.71
N LEU A 285 -16.69 -3.92 -21.37
CA LEU A 285 -17.31 -2.78 -22.04
C LEU A 285 -16.24 -2.01 -22.82
N ARG A 286 -16.44 -1.88 -24.12
CA ARG A 286 -15.55 -1.13 -25.01
C ARG A 286 -15.85 0.34 -24.88
N CYS A 287 -14.79 1.13 -24.89
CA CYS A 287 -14.86 2.58 -24.76
C CYS A 287 -13.77 3.23 -25.61
N ALA A 288 -13.96 4.51 -25.93
CA ALA A 288 -12.94 5.33 -26.58
C ALA A 288 -12.95 6.73 -25.98
N GLU A 289 -11.81 7.41 -26.05
CA GLU A 289 -11.75 8.83 -25.71
C GLU A 289 -12.72 9.64 -26.60
N PRO A 290 -13.28 10.75 -26.10
CA PRO A 290 -14.12 11.64 -26.89
C PRO A 290 -13.44 12.00 -28.22
N GLY A 291 -14.14 11.73 -29.33
CA GLY A 291 -13.64 12.00 -30.69
C GLY A 291 -12.72 10.95 -31.29
N LYS A 292 -12.40 9.85 -30.59
CA LYS A 292 -11.65 8.71 -31.14
C LYS A 292 -12.59 7.55 -31.50
N PRO A 293 -12.29 6.78 -32.57
CA PRO A 293 -13.03 5.56 -32.86
C PRO A 293 -12.74 4.48 -31.80
N LEU A 294 -13.64 3.51 -31.69
CA LEU A 294 -13.42 2.33 -30.83
C LEU A 294 -12.17 1.56 -31.29
N PRO A 295 -11.31 1.12 -30.37
CA PRO A 295 -10.13 0.31 -30.69
C PRO A 295 -10.52 -0.96 -31.45
N GLU A 296 -9.73 -1.42 -32.41
CA GLU A 296 -9.99 -2.69 -33.09
C GLU A 296 -9.87 -3.86 -32.11
N ASP A 297 -10.87 -4.75 -32.10
CA ASP A 297 -10.88 -5.92 -31.21
C ASP A 297 -11.33 -7.17 -32.00
N PRO A 298 -10.42 -8.14 -32.25
CA PRO A 298 -10.77 -9.40 -32.91
C PRO A 298 -11.84 -10.21 -32.17
N MET A 299 -11.95 -10.01 -30.85
CA MET A 299 -12.92 -10.65 -29.99
C MET A 299 -14.16 -9.76 -29.76
N ALA A 300 -14.37 -8.72 -30.58
CA ALA A 300 -15.58 -7.94 -30.55
C ALA A 300 -16.82 -8.78 -30.88
N ARG A 301 -17.89 -8.61 -30.10
CA ARG A 301 -19.18 -9.24 -30.38
C ARG A 301 -19.82 -8.65 -31.64
N ARG A 302 -19.89 -9.44 -32.71
CA ARG A 302 -20.34 -8.97 -34.04
C ARG A 302 -21.84 -8.61 -34.11
N ARG A 303 -22.67 -9.26 -33.30
CA ARG A 303 -24.16 -9.14 -33.36
C ARG A 303 -24.74 -8.04 -32.47
N LYS A 304 -23.93 -7.31 -31.72
CA LYS A 304 -24.38 -6.28 -30.77
C LYS A 304 -23.99 -4.90 -31.28
N VAL A 305 -24.93 -3.95 -31.23
CA VAL A 305 -24.66 -2.54 -31.56
C VAL A 305 -23.58 -2.05 -30.60
N GLN A 306 -22.44 -1.63 -31.16
CA GLN A 306 -21.34 -1.10 -30.37
C GLN A 306 -21.74 0.29 -29.89
N THR A 307 -21.76 0.49 -28.57
CA THR A 307 -22.13 1.77 -27.97
C THR A 307 -20.87 2.63 -27.89
N THR A 308 -20.93 3.85 -28.43
CA THR A 308 -19.87 4.84 -28.21
C THR A 308 -20.01 5.38 -26.80
N ARG A 309 -19.05 5.09 -25.94
CA ARG A 309 -18.97 5.56 -24.55
C ARG A 309 -17.54 5.95 -24.20
N THR A 310 -17.39 6.87 -23.27
CA THR A 310 -16.11 7.27 -22.69
C THR A 310 -15.62 6.22 -21.68
N PRO A 311 -14.30 6.18 -21.37
CA PRO A 311 -13.79 5.29 -20.32
C PRO A 311 -14.46 5.53 -18.97
N THR A 312 -14.71 6.78 -18.60
CA THR A 312 -15.37 7.15 -17.34
C THR A 312 -16.81 6.62 -17.27
N GLU A 313 -17.57 6.69 -18.35
CA GLU A 313 -18.92 6.12 -18.41
C GLU A 313 -18.89 4.59 -18.30
N ALA A 314 -17.96 3.93 -19.00
CA ALA A 314 -17.77 2.49 -18.92
C ALA A 314 -17.39 2.03 -17.50
N GLU A 315 -16.50 2.78 -16.83
CA GLU A 315 -16.14 2.52 -15.44
C GLU A 315 -17.34 2.69 -14.51
N GLY A 316 -18.11 3.78 -14.63
CA GLY A 316 -19.33 4.00 -13.86
C GLY A 316 -20.36 2.89 -14.04
N GLU A 317 -20.58 2.44 -15.28
CA GLU A 317 -21.46 1.30 -15.59
C GLU A 317 -20.99 0.01 -14.91
N LEU A 318 -19.70 -0.33 -15.01
CA LEU A 318 -19.18 -1.55 -14.38
C LEU A 318 -19.18 -1.48 -12.86
N VAL A 319 -18.89 -0.32 -12.27
CA VAL A 319 -19.00 -0.11 -10.83
C VAL A 319 -20.45 -0.32 -10.37
N ALA A 320 -21.44 0.16 -11.12
CA ALA A 320 -22.85 -0.06 -10.79
C ALA A 320 -23.26 -1.54 -10.90
N LEU A 321 -22.77 -2.26 -11.91
CA LEU A 321 -23.00 -3.70 -12.05
C LEU A 321 -22.33 -4.49 -10.92
N LEU A 322 -21.07 -4.18 -10.59
CA LEU A 322 -20.35 -4.78 -9.49
C LEU A 322 -21.07 -4.54 -8.15
N ARG A 323 -21.52 -3.31 -7.91
CA ARG A 323 -22.32 -2.96 -6.73
C ARG A 323 -23.55 -3.88 -6.62
N GLY A 324 -24.28 -4.06 -7.71
CA GLY A 324 -25.43 -4.97 -7.76
C GLY A 324 -25.07 -6.41 -7.37
N LEU A 325 -23.96 -6.93 -7.91
CA LEU A 325 -23.47 -8.28 -7.57
C LEU A 325 -23.09 -8.41 -6.09
N LEU A 326 -22.42 -7.40 -5.53
CA LEU A 326 -21.95 -7.45 -4.13
C LEU A 326 -23.05 -7.14 -3.12
N SER A 327 -24.12 -6.44 -3.53
CA SER A 327 -25.20 -6.01 -2.64
C SER A 327 -26.18 -7.11 -2.29
N GLU A 328 -26.20 -8.21 -3.05
CA GLU A 328 -27.03 -9.37 -2.72
C GLU A 328 -26.34 -10.17 -1.60
N PRO A 329 -26.95 -10.27 -0.40
CA PRO A 329 -26.30 -10.85 0.77
C PRO A 329 -26.07 -12.35 0.59
N GLU A 330 -24.85 -12.81 0.96
CA GLU A 330 -24.46 -14.21 1.18
C GLU A 330 -25.03 -15.25 0.18
N THR A 331 -25.12 -14.88 -1.09
CA THR A 331 -25.40 -15.89 -2.11
C THR A 331 -24.12 -16.70 -2.33
N GLY A 332 -24.24 -18.03 -2.36
CA GLY A 332 -23.07 -18.92 -2.48
C GLY A 332 -22.29 -18.65 -3.77
N ASP A 333 -21.04 -19.13 -3.86
CA ASP A 333 -20.20 -18.96 -5.05
C ASP A 333 -20.91 -19.34 -6.36
N GLU A 334 -21.84 -20.30 -6.33
CA GLU A 334 -22.66 -20.70 -7.49
C GLU A 334 -23.60 -19.59 -7.96
N ASP A 335 -24.29 -18.91 -7.05
CA ASP A 335 -25.27 -17.87 -7.35
C ASP A 335 -24.57 -16.63 -7.89
N ASN A 336 -23.46 -16.21 -7.28
CA ASN A 336 -22.59 -15.15 -7.78
C ASN A 336 -22.08 -15.46 -9.19
N ARG A 337 -21.65 -16.71 -9.43
CA ARG A 337 -21.26 -17.16 -10.78
C ARG A 337 -22.43 -17.11 -11.77
N MET A 338 -23.65 -17.46 -11.35
CA MET A 338 -24.83 -17.40 -12.21
C MET A 338 -25.26 -15.96 -12.53
N ALA A 339 -25.26 -15.07 -11.53
CA ALA A 339 -25.59 -13.66 -11.68
C ALA A 339 -24.58 -12.98 -12.62
N PHE A 340 -23.28 -13.16 -12.38
CA PHE A 340 -22.25 -12.57 -13.23
C PHE A 340 -22.31 -13.11 -14.66
N ARG A 341 -22.56 -14.41 -14.84
CA ARG A 341 -22.79 -15.01 -16.16
C ARG A 341 -23.94 -14.33 -16.93
N ARG A 342 -25.07 -14.07 -16.27
CA ARG A 342 -26.21 -13.35 -16.87
C ARG A 342 -25.81 -11.94 -17.29
N LEU A 343 -25.03 -11.24 -16.47
CA LEU A 343 -24.49 -9.92 -16.80
C LEU A 343 -23.54 -9.97 -18.00
N CYS A 344 -22.63 -10.95 -18.08
CA CYS A 344 -21.78 -11.17 -19.25
C CYS A 344 -22.62 -11.32 -20.52
N GLN A 345 -23.64 -12.18 -20.49
CA GLN A 345 -24.53 -12.43 -21.63
C GLN A 345 -25.23 -11.15 -22.12
N LEU A 346 -25.77 -10.37 -21.17
CA LEU A 346 -26.58 -9.19 -21.44
C LEU A 346 -25.73 -7.97 -21.82
N ARG A 347 -24.62 -7.75 -21.12
CA ARG A 347 -23.88 -6.47 -21.15
C ARG A 347 -22.54 -6.56 -21.86
N SER A 348 -21.83 -7.68 -21.79
CA SER A 348 -20.49 -7.74 -22.40
C SER A 348 -20.50 -7.58 -23.92
N GLU A 349 -19.47 -6.91 -24.41
CA GLU A 349 -19.18 -6.65 -25.82
C GLU A 349 -18.02 -7.52 -26.36
N CYS A 350 -17.54 -8.49 -25.56
CA CYS A 350 -16.64 -9.54 -25.97
C CYS A 350 -17.42 -10.75 -26.52
N SER A 351 -16.85 -11.45 -27.50
CA SER A 351 -17.40 -12.68 -28.08
C SER A 351 -17.41 -13.85 -27.09
N SER A 352 -16.62 -13.79 -26.01
CA SER A 352 -16.68 -14.77 -24.90
C SER A 352 -18.08 -14.88 -24.30
N ALA A 353 -18.86 -13.79 -24.31
CA ALA A 353 -20.25 -13.78 -23.84
C ALA A 353 -21.22 -14.57 -24.73
N GLU A 354 -20.81 -14.98 -25.93
CA GLU A 354 -21.60 -15.84 -26.82
C GLU A 354 -21.42 -17.33 -26.50
N GLY A 355 -20.53 -17.68 -25.56
CA GLY A 355 -20.39 -19.04 -25.06
C GLY A 355 -21.70 -19.60 -24.48
N ALA A 356 -22.02 -20.86 -24.78
CA ALA A 356 -23.24 -21.50 -24.31
C ALA A 356 -23.13 -21.93 -22.83
N GLY A 357 -24.23 -21.80 -22.09
CA GLY A 357 -24.34 -22.28 -20.71
C GLY A 357 -23.22 -21.72 -19.82
N GLN A 358 -22.44 -22.60 -19.19
CA GLN A 358 -21.39 -22.22 -18.24
C GLN A 358 -20.19 -21.51 -18.88
N LEU A 359 -20.02 -21.60 -20.21
CA LEU A 359 -18.91 -20.96 -20.94
C LEU A 359 -19.19 -19.49 -21.27
N CYS A 360 -20.39 -18.96 -20.96
CA CYS A 360 -20.69 -17.56 -21.20
C CYS A 360 -19.76 -16.65 -20.39
N GLY A 361 -19.00 -15.82 -21.10
CA GLY A 361 -17.99 -14.91 -20.57
C GLY A 361 -16.69 -15.60 -20.10
N ASP A 362 -16.59 -16.93 -20.20
CA ASP A 362 -15.43 -17.71 -19.77
C ASP A 362 -14.28 -17.54 -20.77
N LEU A 363 -13.11 -17.16 -20.26
CA LEU A 363 -11.86 -17.03 -21.04
C LEU A 363 -11.02 -18.30 -21.01
N GLY A 364 -11.45 -19.33 -20.26
CA GLY A 364 -10.65 -20.52 -20.00
C GLY A 364 -9.47 -20.21 -19.08
N TRP A 365 -8.43 -21.04 -19.20
CA TRP A 365 -7.19 -20.90 -18.44
C TRP A 365 -6.29 -19.84 -19.05
N VAL A 366 -5.98 -18.80 -18.27
CA VAL A 366 -5.06 -17.72 -18.64
C VAL A 366 -3.76 -17.91 -17.87
N SER A 367 -2.65 -17.93 -18.60
CA SER A 367 -1.30 -18.00 -18.04
C SER A 367 -0.66 -16.61 -18.02
N ARG A 368 0.32 -16.41 -17.13
CA ARG A 368 1.10 -15.16 -17.10
C ARG A 368 1.79 -14.91 -18.45
N GLY A 369 1.82 -13.65 -18.87
CA GLY A 369 2.35 -13.19 -20.14
C GLY A 369 1.39 -13.31 -21.33
N GLN A 370 0.16 -13.83 -21.14
CA GLN A 370 -0.82 -13.98 -22.23
C GLN A 370 -1.81 -12.81 -22.34
N SER A 371 -1.87 -11.93 -21.34
CA SER A 371 -2.79 -10.78 -21.28
C SER A 371 -2.05 -9.47 -21.03
N GLU A 372 -2.72 -8.34 -21.27
CA GLU A 372 -2.20 -7.02 -20.96
C GLU A 372 -1.83 -6.90 -19.46
N PRO A 373 -0.77 -6.16 -19.09
CA PRO A 373 -0.29 -6.11 -17.71
C PRO A 373 -1.35 -5.73 -16.66
N SER A 374 -2.23 -4.78 -16.98
CA SER A 374 -3.31 -4.36 -16.07
C SER A 374 -4.32 -5.49 -15.84
N PHE A 375 -4.71 -6.19 -16.90
CA PHE A 375 -5.62 -7.34 -16.84
C PHE A 375 -4.99 -8.50 -16.08
N GLU A 376 -3.72 -8.81 -16.35
CA GLU A 376 -2.99 -9.87 -15.66
C GLU A 376 -2.88 -9.57 -14.16
N GLN A 377 -2.48 -8.35 -13.81
CA GLN A 377 -2.34 -7.94 -12.42
C GLN A 377 -3.66 -8.08 -11.65
N ALA A 378 -4.77 -7.67 -12.27
CA ALA A 378 -6.10 -7.81 -11.69
C ALA A 378 -6.55 -9.27 -11.60
N ALA A 379 -6.24 -10.11 -12.60
CA ALA A 379 -6.66 -11.51 -12.62
C ALA A 379 -5.92 -12.39 -11.60
N PHE A 380 -4.60 -12.22 -11.51
CA PHE A 380 -3.74 -13.03 -10.65
C PHE A 380 -3.67 -12.56 -9.20
N SER A 381 -4.29 -11.41 -8.87
CA SER A 381 -4.46 -10.95 -7.49
C SER A 381 -5.72 -11.50 -6.81
N LEU A 382 -6.64 -12.09 -7.58
CA LEU A 382 -7.91 -12.63 -7.08
C LEU A 382 -7.74 -13.99 -6.41
N ARG A 383 -8.49 -14.20 -5.35
CA ARG A 383 -8.80 -15.53 -4.80
C ARG A 383 -9.86 -16.21 -5.65
N LYS A 384 -9.97 -17.53 -5.52
CA LYS A 384 -11.04 -18.29 -6.19
C LYS A 384 -12.42 -17.77 -5.72
N GLY A 385 -13.31 -17.51 -6.69
CA GLY A 385 -14.64 -16.94 -6.45
C GLY A 385 -14.69 -15.40 -6.43
N GLU A 386 -13.55 -14.73 -6.28
CA GLU A 386 -13.48 -13.27 -6.09
C GLU A 386 -13.71 -12.51 -7.41
N PHE A 387 -14.29 -11.32 -7.28
CA PHE A 387 -14.43 -10.34 -8.36
C PHE A 387 -13.30 -9.30 -8.30
N SER A 388 -12.77 -8.95 -9.47
CA SER A 388 -11.78 -7.87 -9.57
C SER A 388 -12.40 -6.51 -9.34
N ASP A 389 -11.51 -5.55 -9.12
CA ASP A 389 -11.82 -4.16 -9.38
C ASP A 389 -12.02 -3.89 -10.88
N VAL A 390 -12.48 -2.68 -11.20
CA VAL A 390 -12.70 -2.23 -12.57
C VAL A 390 -11.37 -1.94 -13.26
N THR A 391 -11.01 -2.80 -14.22
CA THR A 391 -9.67 -2.82 -14.82
C THR A 391 -9.69 -2.29 -16.25
N THR A 392 -8.87 -1.29 -16.54
CA THR A 392 -8.79 -0.65 -17.85
C THR A 392 -7.67 -1.27 -18.69
N THR A 393 -7.96 -1.52 -19.97
CA THR A 393 -7.05 -2.09 -20.97
C THR A 393 -7.18 -1.32 -22.28
N SER A 394 -6.32 -1.62 -23.23
CA SER A 394 -6.43 -1.15 -24.62
C SER A 394 -7.78 -1.46 -25.29
N ARG A 395 -8.48 -2.52 -24.87
CA ARG A 395 -9.79 -2.94 -25.43
C ARG A 395 -10.99 -2.21 -24.80
N GLY A 396 -10.78 -1.57 -23.65
CA GLY A 396 -11.82 -0.99 -22.82
C GLY A 396 -11.71 -1.42 -21.37
N VAL A 397 -12.84 -1.41 -20.67
CA VAL A 397 -12.92 -1.63 -19.23
C VAL A 397 -13.50 -3.01 -18.93
N HIS A 398 -12.89 -3.72 -17.97
CA HIS A 398 -13.23 -5.09 -17.62
C HIS A 398 -13.63 -5.21 -16.17
N LEU A 399 -14.58 -6.10 -15.93
CA LEU A 399 -14.81 -6.74 -14.64
C LEU A 399 -14.47 -8.23 -14.77
N ILE A 400 -13.70 -8.79 -13.84
CA ILE A 400 -13.17 -10.16 -13.90
C ILE A 400 -13.68 -10.94 -12.69
N GLN A 401 -13.97 -12.23 -12.87
CA GLN A 401 -14.24 -13.19 -11.81
C GLN A 401 -13.27 -14.36 -11.94
N ARG A 402 -12.57 -14.74 -10.87
CA ARG A 402 -11.73 -15.95 -10.85
C ARG A 402 -12.61 -17.17 -10.54
N ILE A 403 -12.70 -18.10 -11.49
CA ILE A 403 -13.45 -19.36 -11.34
C ILE A 403 -12.60 -20.42 -10.61
N ALA A 404 -11.31 -20.51 -10.94
CA ALA A 404 -10.36 -21.48 -10.39
C ALA A 404 -8.95 -20.88 -10.30
#